data_AF-A0AAW0Y3I5-F1
#
_entry.id   AF-A0AAW0Y3I5-F1
#
_cell.length_a   1.000
_cell.length_b   1.000
_cell.length_c   1.000
_cell.angle_alpha   90.00
_cell.angle_beta   90.00
_cell.angle_gamma   90.00
#
_symmetry.space_group_name_H-M   'P 1'
#
loop_
_entity.id
_entity.type
_entity.pdbx_description
1 polymer ?
#
loop_
_entity_poly.entity_id
_entity_poly.type
_entity_poly.pdbx_seq_one_letter_code
_entity_poly.pdbx_strand_id
1 'polypeptide(L)'
;MNYKREYGNWEEVELHTARTTHTLSGLVCGSRYQLYVTAYNKVGTGLPSEILTTSTKGSEPVVPSRSRLLDVNSTSVLVHLSTWGDGGCPILYYVIEYRASSSRDWISVANNVAANEKTYVIRDLTPATRYSVRVTAHNHAGSSVATYDVKTLTPEGVLLLDEDVPNGGVASPPLYQDLRVVIPAAVVVVIVIEVIMAIVCVFRRRSKLTQKF
;
A
#
# COMPACT_ATOMS: atom_id res chain seq x y z
N MET A 1 13.47 -41.88 -8.62
CA MET A 1 12.69 -41.05 -7.68
C MET A 1 12.04 -39.95 -8.48
N ASN A 2 10.81 -39.58 -8.14
CA ASN A 2 10.10 -38.51 -8.82
C ASN A 2 9.79 -37.39 -7.82
N TYR A 3 9.99 -36.14 -8.24
CA TYR A 3 9.69 -34.98 -7.42
C TYR A 3 9.12 -33.85 -8.27
N LYS A 4 8.32 -32.98 -7.66
CA LYS A 4 7.85 -31.74 -8.29
C LYS A 4 7.60 -30.66 -7.25
N ARG A 5 7.69 -29.40 -7.67
CA ARG A 5 7.07 -28.29 -6.92
C ARG A 5 5.55 -28.46 -6.96
N GLU A 6 4.83 -27.87 -6.00
CA GLU A 6 3.37 -28.01 -5.85
C GLU A 6 2.57 -27.82 -7.15
N TYR A 7 2.97 -26.85 -7.98
CA TYR A 7 2.36 -26.55 -9.28
C TYR A 7 3.29 -26.85 -10.48
N GLY A 8 4.32 -27.66 -10.28
CA GLY A 8 5.30 -28.03 -11.31
C GLY A 8 4.96 -29.35 -12.01
N ASN A 9 5.76 -29.65 -13.03
CA ASN A 9 5.79 -30.97 -13.65
C ASN A 9 6.66 -31.93 -12.81
N TRP A 10 6.38 -33.23 -12.94
CA TRP A 10 7.22 -34.26 -12.34
C TRP A 10 8.58 -34.32 -13.03
N GLU A 11 9.63 -34.30 -12.22
CA GLU A 11 11.01 -34.51 -12.61
C GLU A 11 11.50 -35.85 -12.04
N GLU A 12 12.25 -36.60 -12.85
CA GLU A 12 12.80 -37.89 -12.46
C GLU A 12 14.30 -37.76 -12.14
N VAL A 13 14.69 -38.37 -11.02
CA VAL A 13 16.08 -38.52 -10.59
C VAL A 13 16.38 -40.01 -10.48
N GLU A 14 17.35 -40.47 -11.27
CA GLU A 14 17.87 -41.82 -11.15
C GLU A 14 18.64 -41.99 -9.84
N LEU A 15 18.32 -43.05 -9.10
CA LEU A 15 18.95 -43.38 -7.84
C LEU A 15 19.90 -44.57 -8.01
N HIS A 16 21.02 -44.54 -7.29
CA HIS A 16 21.92 -45.69 -7.23
C HIS A 16 21.26 -46.86 -6.50
N THR A 17 21.20 -48.03 -7.16
CA THR A 17 20.51 -49.24 -6.70
C THR A 17 21.06 -49.84 -5.39
N ALA A 18 22.29 -49.51 -5.00
CA ALA A 18 22.92 -49.98 -3.78
C ALA A 18 22.63 -49.12 -2.54
N ARG A 19 21.92 -47.98 -2.69
CA ARG A 19 21.66 -47.05 -1.58
C ARG A 19 20.17 -47.05 -1.23
N THR A 20 19.88 -47.09 0.07
CA THR A 20 18.53 -46.92 0.62
C THR A 20 18.21 -45.48 1.01
N THR A 21 19.20 -44.58 0.90
CA THR A 21 19.07 -43.15 1.21
C THR A 21 19.60 -42.29 0.07
N HIS A 22 18.95 -41.14 -0.13
CA HIS A 22 19.34 -40.16 -1.12
C HIS A 22 19.04 -38.74 -0.62
N THR A 23 19.93 -37.80 -0.89
CA THR A 23 19.74 -36.38 -0.57
C THR A 23 19.46 -35.62 -1.85
N LEU A 24 18.22 -35.18 -2.00
CA LEU A 24 17.82 -34.33 -3.11
C LEU A 24 18.35 -32.90 -2.89
N SER A 25 19.03 -32.36 -3.89
CA SER A 25 19.65 -31.03 -3.86
C SER A 25 19.17 -30.18 -5.04
N GLY A 26 19.52 -28.90 -5.08
CA GLY A 26 19.06 -27.98 -6.14
C GLY A 26 17.59 -27.56 -6.00
N LEU A 27 16.98 -27.81 -4.84
CA LEU A 27 15.60 -27.40 -4.58
C LEU A 27 15.51 -25.89 -4.38
N VAL A 28 14.43 -25.31 -4.88
CA VAL A 28 14.13 -23.89 -4.71
C VAL A 28 13.76 -23.64 -3.25
N CYS A 29 14.36 -22.64 -2.63
CA CYS A 29 14.12 -22.31 -1.22
C CYS A 29 12.65 -21.91 -0.96
N GLY A 30 12.19 -22.04 0.28
CA GLY A 30 10.82 -21.72 0.72
C GLY A 30 9.69 -22.35 -0.08
N SER A 31 9.95 -23.43 -0.82
CA SER A 31 9.02 -24.03 -1.77
C SER A 31 8.44 -25.34 -1.25
N ARG A 32 7.17 -25.57 -1.57
CA ARG A 32 6.49 -26.84 -1.31
C ARG A 32 6.75 -27.83 -2.44
N TYR A 33 7.11 -29.05 -2.06
CA TYR A 33 7.43 -30.16 -2.94
C TYR A 33 6.59 -31.40 -2.63
N GLN A 34 6.35 -32.18 -3.67
CA GLN A 34 5.77 -33.52 -3.60
C GLN A 34 6.76 -34.52 -4.18
N LEU A 35 6.96 -35.66 -3.53
CA LEU A 35 7.93 -36.68 -3.93
C LEU A 35 7.34 -38.08 -3.77
N TYR A 36 7.70 -38.99 -4.66
CA TYR A 36 7.47 -40.43 -4.49
C TYR A 36 8.63 -41.21 -5.09
N VAL A 37 8.78 -42.46 -4.67
CA VAL A 37 9.83 -43.36 -5.15
C VAL A 37 9.20 -44.58 -5.78
N THR A 38 9.75 -45.01 -6.91
CA THR A 38 9.47 -46.28 -7.57
C THR A 38 10.74 -47.12 -7.56
N ALA A 39 10.60 -48.42 -7.33
CA ALA A 39 11.68 -49.38 -7.49
C ALA A 39 11.56 -50.05 -8.87
N TYR A 40 12.68 -50.36 -9.51
CA TYR A 40 12.69 -51.11 -10.76
C TYR A 40 13.66 -52.29 -10.67
N ASN A 41 13.39 -53.32 -11.46
CA ASN A 41 14.29 -54.46 -11.65
C ASN A 41 14.26 -54.88 -13.13
N LYS A 42 14.89 -56.02 -13.46
CA LYS A 42 14.95 -56.54 -14.83
C LYS A 42 13.58 -56.83 -15.49
N VAL A 43 12.52 -56.96 -14.70
CA VAL A 43 11.15 -57.22 -15.17
C VAL A 43 10.41 -55.92 -15.45
N GLY A 44 10.67 -54.89 -14.65
CA GLY A 44 10.08 -53.56 -14.85
C GLY A 44 10.02 -52.74 -13.56
N THR A 45 9.19 -51.70 -13.60
CA THR A 45 8.97 -50.75 -12.51
C THR A 45 7.81 -51.20 -11.62
N GLY A 46 8.03 -51.21 -10.31
CA GLY A 46 7.01 -51.48 -9.31
C GLY A 46 6.07 -50.30 -9.07
N LEU A 47 5.11 -50.49 -8.16
CA LEU A 47 4.17 -49.44 -7.77
C LEU A 47 4.89 -48.27 -7.07
N PRO A 48 4.39 -47.03 -7.21
CA PRO A 48 4.92 -45.88 -6.50
C PRO A 48 4.66 -45.98 -4.99
N SER A 49 5.56 -45.41 -4.20
CA SER A 49 5.32 -45.15 -2.78
C SER A 49 4.19 -44.14 -2.56
N GLU A 50 3.77 -43.98 -1.30
CA GLU A 50 2.96 -42.82 -0.92
C GLU A 50 3.69 -41.51 -1.26
N ILE A 51 2.90 -40.48 -1.61
CA ILE A 51 3.44 -39.16 -1.93
C ILE A 51 3.80 -38.44 -0.63
N LEU A 52 5.08 -38.16 -0.46
CA LEU A 52 5.58 -37.27 0.59
C LEU A 52 5.39 -35.82 0.15
N THR A 53 4.69 -35.03 0.96
CA THR A 53 4.59 -33.57 0.78
C THR A 53 5.42 -32.87 1.85
N THR A 54 6.34 -32.00 1.45
CA THR A 54 7.24 -31.28 2.36
C THR A 54 7.62 -29.92 1.81
N SER A 55 8.26 -29.07 2.61
CA SER A 55 8.76 -27.75 2.19
C SER A 55 10.23 -27.58 2.51
N THR A 56 10.97 -26.96 1.59
CA THR A 56 12.32 -26.50 1.87
C THR A 56 12.29 -25.37 2.90
N LYS A 57 13.38 -25.19 3.64
CA LYS A 57 13.53 -24.05 4.57
C LYS A 57 13.52 -22.70 3.81
N GLY A 58 13.21 -21.64 4.55
CA GLY A 58 13.13 -20.27 4.05
C GLY A 58 11.70 -19.74 4.05
N SER A 59 11.55 -18.42 4.15
CA SER A 59 10.29 -17.68 4.11
C SER A 59 10.39 -16.49 3.17
N GLU A 60 9.28 -15.79 2.98
CA GLU A 60 9.26 -14.49 2.31
C GLU A 60 10.18 -13.46 3.02
N PRO A 61 10.55 -12.36 2.33
CA PRO A 61 11.45 -11.35 2.89
C PRO A 61 10.89 -10.70 4.16
N VAL A 62 11.76 -10.36 5.10
CA VAL A 62 11.36 -9.75 6.38
C VAL A 62 11.40 -8.23 6.28
N VAL A 63 10.25 -7.60 6.50
CA VAL A 63 10.07 -6.15 6.46
C VAL A 63 10.90 -5.45 7.56
N PRO A 64 11.76 -4.48 7.20
CA PRO A 64 12.49 -3.65 8.17
C PRO A 64 11.60 -2.59 8.82
N SER A 65 11.99 -2.05 9.97
CA SER A 65 11.29 -0.91 10.58
C SER A 65 11.43 0.37 9.74
N ARG A 66 10.46 1.29 9.85
CA ARG A 66 10.50 2.60 9.16
C ARG A 66 11.84 3.32 9.32
N SER A 67 12.37 3.38 10.54
CA SER A 67 13.62 4.08 10.86
C SER A 67 14.87 3.43 10.26
N ARG A 68 14.82 2.13 9.94
CA ARG A 68 15.92 1.43 9.26
C ARG A 68 15.78 1.55 7.74
N LEU A 69 14.54 1.61 7.24
CA LEU A 69 14.27 1.61 5.81
C LEU A 69 14.38 3.00 5.19
N LEU A 70 13.93 4.05 5.85
CA LEU A 70 13.70 5.36 5.23
C LEU A 70 14.43 6.50 5.94
N ASP A 71 15.22 7.24 5.16
CA ASP A 71 15.74 8.56 5.53
C ASP A 71 15.06 9.63 4.69
N VAL A 72 14.45 10.61 5.36
CA VAL A 72 13.58 11.61 4.72
C VAL A 72 14.29 12.95 4.65
N ASN A 73 14.28 13.56 3.47
CA ASN A 73 14.78 14.90 3.21
C ASN A 73 13.64 15.83 2.74
N SER A 74 13.94 17.08 2.38
CA SER A 74 12.96 18.07 1.91
C SER A 74 12.37 17.72 0.55
N THR A 75 13.18 17.21 -0.38
CA THR A 75 12.74 16.88 -1.75
C THR A 75 13.00 15.43 -2.15
N SER A 76 13.41 14.59 -1.21
CA SER A 76 13.74 13.19 -1.49
C SER A 76 13.54 12.28 -0.30
N VAL A 77 13.40 10.99 -0.55
CA VAL A 77 13.47 9.92 0.45
C VAL A 77 14.49 8.89 0.01
N LEU A 78 15.50 8.63 0.85
CA LEU A 78 16.45 7.53 0.67
C LEU A 78 15.86 6.26 1.29
N VAL A 79 15.89 5.18 0.52
CA VAL A 79 15.39 3.85 0.88
C VAL A 79 16.58 2.91 1.04
N HIS A 80 16.79 2.36 2.23
CA HIS A 80 17.88 1.43 2.55
C HIS A 80 17.45 -0.03 2.34
N LEU A 81 17.65 -0.54 1.13
CA LEU A 81 17.24 -1.89 0.71
C LEU A 81 17.97 -3.01 1.46
N SER A 82 19.24 -2.79 1.82
CA SER A 82 20.03 -3.76 2.59
C SER A 82 19.52 -4.02 4.02
N THR A 83 18.50 -3.28 4.48
CA THR A 83 17.91 -3.50 5.81
C THR A 83 16.88 -4.61 5.85
N TRP A 84 16.39 -5.05 4.69
CA TRP A 84 15.49 -6.19 4.57
C TRP A 84 16.17 -7.48 5.02
N GLY A 85 15.45 -8.30 5.77
CA GLY A 85 15.85 -9.68 5.99
C GLY A 85 15.43 -10.55 4.81
N ASP A 86 16.22 -11.57 4.48
CA ASP A 86 15.92 -12.46 3.35
C ASP A 86 15.01 -13.64 3.74
N GLY A 87 14.75 -13.84 5.04
CA GLY A 87 13.96 -14.97 5.52
C GLY A 87 14.61 -16.34 5.25
N GLY A 88 15.92 -16.39 4.99
CA GLY A 88 16.64 -17.60 4.58
C GLY A 88 16.47 -17.95 3.10
N CYS A 89 15.88 -17.05 2.31
CA CYS A 89 15.73 -17.16 0.86
C CYS A 89 16.27 -15.88 0.20
N PRO A 90 17.33 -15.95 -0.63
CA PRO A 90 17.93 -14.75 -1.22
C PRO A 90 16.89 -13.85 -1.89
N ILE A 91 16.91 -12.56 -1.55
CA ILE A 91 16.09 -11.56 -2.22
C ILE A 91 16.50 -11.49 -3.69
N LEU A 92 15.52 -11.41 -4.58
CA LEU A 92 15.70 -11.36 -6.02
C LEU A 92 15.67 -9.91 -6.54
N TYR A 93 14.67 -9.15 -6.12
CA TYR A 93 14.49 -7.76 -6.51
C TYR A 93 13.51 -7.03 -5.58
N TYR A 94 13.45 -5.71 -5.76
CA TYR A 94 12.50 -4.82 -5.10
C TYR A 94 11.64 -4.03 -6.10
N VAL A 95 10.42 -3.73 -5.68
CA VAL A 95 9.53 -2.74 -6.31
C VAL A 95 9.37 -1.58 -5.34
N ILE A 96 9.54 -0.35 -5.84
CA ILE A 96 9.47 0.87 -5.04
C ILE A 96 8.43 1.79 -5.65
N GLU A 97 7.51 2.21 -4.82
CA GLU A 97 6.39 3.06 -5.17
C GLU A 97 6.19 4.14 -4.11
N TYR A 98 5.60 5.25 -4.52
CA TYR A 98 5.17 6.29 -3.59
C TYR A 98 3.87 6.92 -4.06
N ARG A 99 3.18 7.58 -3.14
CA ARG A 99 2.05 8.45 -3.46
C ARG A 99 2.02 9.63 -2.52
N ALA A 100 1.60 10.79 -3.01
CA ALA A 100 1.23 11.90 -2.14
C ALA A 100 -0.02 11.51 -1.34
N SER A 101 -0.16 11.94 -0.09
CA SER A 101 -1.37 11.65 0.71
C SER A 101 -2.64 12.26 0.12
N SER A 102 -2.52 13.27 -0.74
CA SER A 102 -3.63 13.85 -1.51
C SER A 102 -4.03 13.01 -2.73
N SER A 103 -3.20 12.03 -3.14
CA SER A 103 -3.44 11.15 -4.27
C SER A 103 -3.91 9.76 -3.80
N ARG A 104 -4.75 9.12 -4.62
CA ARG A 104 -5.12 7.71 -4.43
C ARG A 104 -4.14 6.77 -5.13
N ASP A 105 -3.56 7.23 -6.24
CA ASP A 105 -2.77 6.42 -7.15
C ASP A 105 -1.30 6.35 -6.71
N TRP A 106 -0.73 5.16 -6.84
CA TRP A 106 0.68 4.89 -6.61
C TRP A 106 1.49 5.17 -7.86
N ILE A 107 2.63 5.81 -7.69
CA ILE A 107 3.64 6.03 -8.72
C ILE A 107 4.76 5.02 -8.49
N SER A 108 4.99 4.14 -9.45
CA SER A 108 6.14 3.24 -9.44
C SER A 108 7.37 3.96 -9.96
N VAL A 109 8.38 4.08 -9.10
CA VAL A 109 9.68 4.68 -9.45
C VAL A 109 10.68 3.63 -9.89
N ALA A 110 10.49 2.38 -9.44
CA ALA A 110 11.21 1.23 -9.94
C ALA A 110 10.40 -0.05 -9.71
N ASN A 111 10.38 -0.93 -10.71
CA ASN A 111 9.66 -2.20 -10.67
C ASN A 111 10.59 -3.43 -10.63
N ASN A 112 11.91 -3.23 -10.68
CA ASN A 112 12.89 -4.31 -10.65
C ASN A 112 14.27 -3.82 -10.18
N VAL A 113 14.35 -3.31 -8.95
CA VAL A 113 15.64 -2.95 -8.35
C VAL A 113 16.38 -4.22 -7.95
N ALA A 114 17.60 -4.41 -8.45
CA ALA A 114 18.37 -5.62 -8.22
C ALA A 114 18.72 -5.81 -6.72
N ALA A 115 18.79 -7.06 -6.27
CA ALA A 115 19.04 -7.39 -4.86
C ALA A 115 20.41 -6.93 -4.31
N ASN A 116 21.39 -6.69 -5.18
CA ASN A 116 22.71 -6.18 -4.80
C ASN A 116 22.72 -4.66 -4.57
N GLU A 117 21.67 -3.95 -4.96
CA GLU A 117 21.53 -2.52 -4.66
C GLU A 117 21.27 -2.32 -3.17
N LYS A 118 22.09 -1.47 -2.55
CA LYS A 118 21.97 -1.20 -1.11
C LYS A 118 20.94 -0.14 -0.80
N THR A 119 20.75 0.80 -1.72
CA THR A 119 19.92 1.98 -1.51
C THR A 119 19.23 2.42 -2.79
N TYR A 120 18.10 3.10 -2.65
CA TYR A 120 17.39 3.76 -3.75
C TYR A 120 16.91 5.15 -3.30
N VAL A 121 16.89 6.16 -4.19
CA VAL A 121 16.45 7.51 -3.84
C VAL A 121 15.19 7.87 -4.63
N ILE A 122 14.09 8.12 -3.92
CA ILE A 122 12.90 8.75 -4.47
C ILE A 122 13.16 10.25 -4.50
N ARG A 123 13.07 10.88 -5.68
CA ARG A 123 13.42 12.29 -5.92
C ARG A 123 12.19 13.11 -6.26
N ASP A 124 12.40 14.41 -6.43
CA ASP A 124 11.42 15.38 -6.94
C ASP A 124 10.13 15.44 -6.12
N LEU A 125 10.28 15.25 -4.79
CA LEU A 125 9.19 15.41 -3.84
C LEU A 125 9.04 16.88 -3.46
N THR A 126 7.81 17.27 -3.12
CA THR A 126 7.50 18.61 -2.63
C THR A 126 7.90 18.72 -1.16
N PRO A 127 8.59 19.78 -0.73
CA PRO A 127 8.87 20.05 0.67
C PRO A 127 7.61 20.15 1.53
N ALA A 128 7.76 19.86 2.83
CA ALA A 128 6.69 19.89 3.84
C ALA A 128 5.43 19.08 3.47
N THR A 129 5.56 18.08 2.61
CA THR A 129 4.42 17.33 2.04
C THR A 129 4.42 15.88 2.54
N ARG A 130 3.21 15.34 2.77
CA ARG A 130 3.01 13.97 3.20
C ARG A 130 2.96 13.00 2.02
N TYR A 131 3.69 11.91 2.16
CA TYR A 131 3.75 10.82 1.20
C TYR A 131 3.59 9.48 1.92
N SER A 132 3.05 8.50 1.21
CA SER A 132 3.13 7.10 1.58
C SER A 132 4.18 6.45 0.67
N VAL A 133 5.16 5.78 1.26
CA VAL A 133 6.22 5.06 0.54
C VAL A 133 5.97 3.57 0.71
N ARG A 134 5.94 2.84 -0.40
CA ARG A 134 5.74 1.40 -0.45
C ARG A 134 6.93 0.72 -1.10
N VAL A 135 7.50 -0.27 -0.42
CA VAL A 135 8.60 -1.09 -0.91
C VAL A 135 8.20 -2.55 -0.80
N THR A 136 8.22 -3.27 -1.91
CA THR A 136 7.95 -4.71 -1.95
C THR A 136 9.25 -5.43 -2.26
N ALA A 137 9.64 -6.39 -1.42
CA ALA A 137 10.78 -7.27 -1.68
C ALA A 137 10.27 -8.64 -2.13
N HIS A 138 10.94 -9.25 -3.10
CA HIS A 138 10.57 -10.55 -3.66
C HIS A 138 11.70 -11.57 -3.47
N ASN A 139 11.34 -12.80 -3.09
CA ASN A 139 12.23 -13.96 -3.14
C ASN A 139 11.46 -15.19 -3.66
N HIS A 140 12.09 -16.36 -3.69
CA HIS A 140 11.44 -17.58 -4.19
C HIS A 140 10.32 -18.12 -3.30
N ALA A 141 10.30 -17.74 -2.01
CA ALA A 141 9.27 -18.14 -1.06
C ALA A 141 8.02 -17.24 -1.15
N GLY A 142 8.15 -16.03 -1.69
CA GLY A 142 7.06 -15.08 -1.81
C GLY A 142 7.54 -13.63 -1.83
N SER A 143 6.69 -12.73 -1.34
CA SER A 143 6.96 -11.31 -1.33
C SER A 143 6.30 -10.64 -0.13
N SER A 144 6.99 -9.67 0.45
CA SER A 144 6.47 -8.91 1.59
C SER A 144 6.54 -7.41 1.31
N VAL A 145 5.62 -6.66 1.89
CA VAL A 145 5.38 -5.25 1.58
C VAL A 145 5.60 -4.39 2.82
N ALA A 146 6.48 -3.40 2.72
CA ALA A 146 6.62 -2.32 3.68
C ALA A 146 5.86 -1.10 3.18
N THR A 147 4.96 -0.53 3.98
CA THR A 147 4.28 0.74 3.66
C THR A 147 4.39 1.68 4.85
N TYR A 148 4.99 2.86 4.63
CA TYR A 148 5.21 3.85 5.66
C TYR A 148 4.85 5.24 5.19
N ASP A 149 4.14 5.98 6.04
CA ASP A 149 3.90 7.38 5.82
C ASP A 149 5.09 8.22 6.31
N VAL A 150 5.43 9.22 5.50
CA VAL A 150 6.53 10.15 5.73
C VAL A 150 6.06 11.56 5.41
N LYS A 151 6.64 12.55 6.08
CA LYS A 151 6.48 13.97 5.75
C LYS A 151 7.85 14.50 5.40
N THR A 152 8.00 15.05 4.20
CA THR A 152 9.26 15.66 3.78
C THR A 152 9.55 16.88 4.65
N LEU A 153 10.84 17.20 4.79
CA LEU A 153 11.28 18.37 5.54
C LEU A 153 10.88 19.67 4.83
N THR A 154 10.85 20.79 5.54
CA THR A 154 10.78 22.11 4.90
C THR A 154 12.02 22.35 4.03
N PRO A 155 12.02 23.36 3.14
CA PRO A 155 13.23 23.76 2.41
C PRO A 155 14.44 24.02 3.32
N GLU A 156 14.20 24.45 4.56
CA GLU A 156 15.21 24.71 5.60
C GLU A 156 15.67 23.44 6.34
N GLY A 157 15.14 22.26 5.98
CA GLY A 157 15.50 20.99 6.61
C GLY A 157 14.80 20.72 7.95
N VAL A 158 13.72 21.43 8.27
CA VAL A 158 12.98 21.27 9.53
C VAL A 158 11.83 20.28 9.34
N LEU A 159 11.65 19.35 10.29
CA LEU A 159 10.46 18.50 10.31
C LEU A 159 9.30 19.26 10.96
N LEU A 160 8.27 19.57 10.19
CA LEU A 160 7.03 20.10 10.74
C LEU A 160 6.24 18.94 11.36
N LEU A 161 6.26 18.84 12.69
CA LEU A 161 5.31 18.01 13.41
C LEU A 161 3.89 18.47 13.01
N ASP A 162 2.94 17.55 13.00
CA ASP A 162 1.55 18.01 12.88
C ASP A 162 1.29 18.90 14.08
N GLU A 163 0.67 20.06 13.83
CA GLU A 163 0.12 20.84 14.93
C GLU A 163 -0.75 19.89 15.74
N ASP A 164 -0.41 19.73 17.01
CA ASP A 164 -1.21 19.01 17.98
C ASP A 164 -2.60 19.65 17.89
N VAL A 165 -3.56 18.95 17.27
CA VAL A 165 -4.95 19.42 17.27
C VAL A 165 -5.28 19.53 18.75
N PRO A 166 -5.52 20.73 19.30
CA PRO A 166 -5.75 20.85 20.73
C PRO A 166 -6.94 19.96 21.05
N ASN A 167 -6.68 18.93 21.87
CA ASN A 167 -7.68 18.02 22.36
C ASN A 167 -8.67 18.83 23.21
N GLY A 168 -9.75 19.33 22.59
CA GLY A 168 -10.74 20.16 23.28
C GLY A 168 -11.24 21.37 22.48
N GLY A 169 -11.89 21.11 21.35
CA GLY A 169 -12.68 22.12 20.66
C GLY A 169 -13.57 21.42 19.66
N VAL A 170 -14.81 21.10 20.05
CA VAL A 170 -15.85 20.81 19.07
C VAL A 170 -15.86 22.01 18.15
N ALA A 171 -15.37 21.85 16.92
CA ALA A 171 -15.50 22.88 15.90
C ALA A 171 -16.99 23.23 15.88
N SER A 172 -17.34 24.45 16.30
CA SER A 172 -18.69 24.94 16.12
C SER A 172 -18.96 24.80 14.62
N PRO A 173 -20.00 24.06 14.21
CA PRO A 173 -20.32 23.96 12.81
C PRO A 173 -20.51 25.39 12.27
N PRO A 174 -20.10 25.68 11.03
CA PRO A 174 -20.20 27.02 10.46
C PRO A 174 -21.63 27.55 10.67
N LEU A 175 -21.79 28.83 11.00
CA LEU A 175 -23.06 29.46 11.41
C LEU A 175 -24.28 29.12 10.52
N TYR A 176 -24.07 28.76 9.25
CA TYR A 176 -25.12 28.31 8.33
C TYR A 176 -25.68 26.90 8.62
N GLN A 177 -24.99 26.09 9.43
CA GLN A 177 -25.43 24.76 9.84
C GLN A 177 -26.14 24.76 11.20
N ASP A 178 -26.16 25.89 11.92
CA ASP A 178 -26.93 26.01 13.15
C ASP A 178 -28.38 26.41 12.83
N LEU A 179 -29.30 25.44 12.93
CA LEU A 179 -30.73 25.68 12.72
C LEU A 179 -31.28 26.78 13.65
N ARG A 180 -30.66 27.03 14.82
CA ARG A 180 -31.08 28.11 15.72
C ARG A 180 -30.79 29.49 15.16
N VAL A 181 -29.84 29.62 14.23
CA VAL A 181 -29.47 30.88 13.57
C VAL A 181 -30.14 31.00 12.20
N VAL A 182 -30.20 29.89 11.46
CA VAL A 182 -30.80 29.87 10.11
C VAL A 182 -32.31 30.10 10.15
N ILE A 183 -33.04 29.48 11.09
CA ILE A 183 -34.50 29.61 11.13
C ILE A 183 -34.93 31.07 11.38
N PRO A 184 -34.42 31.78 12.41
CA PRO A 184 -34.77 33.18 12.63
C PRO A 184 -34.37 34.09 11.45
N ALA A 185 -33.17 33.89 10.88
CA ALA A 185 -32.70 34.70 9.76
C ALA A 185 -33.57 34.50 8.50
N ALA A 186 -33.94 33.27 8.18
CA ALA A 186 -34.82 32.96 7.06
C ALA A 186 -36.23 33.57 7.26
N VAL A 187 -36.78 33.50 8.48
CA VAL A 187 -38.07 34.11 8.81
C VAL A 187 -38.03 35.63 8.62
N VAL A 188 -36.96 36.30 9.07
CA VAL A 188 -36.80 37.74 8.87
C VAL A 188 -36.74 38.10 7.38
N VAL A 189 -35.98 37.35 6.57
CA VAL A 189 -35.89 37.58 5.13
C VAL A 189 -37.25 37.42 4.44
N VAL A 190 -38.02 36.38 4.79
CA VAL A 190 -39.37 36.17 4.25
C VAL A 190 -40.31 37.32 4.63
N ILE A 191 -40.30 37.76 5.90
CA ILE A 191 -41.12 38.88 6.34
C ILE A 191 -40.76 40.16 5.57
N VAL A 192 -39.48 40.44 5.39
CA VAL A 192 -39.03 41.62 4.63
C VAL A 192 -39.49 41.56 3.18
N ILE A 193 -39.38 40.39 2.53
CA ILE A 193 -39.86 40.20 1.15
C ILE A 193 -41.37 40.44 1.06
N GLU A 194 -42.17 39.88 1.98
CA GLU A 194 -43.63 40.07 1.99
C GLU A 194 -44.01 41.54 2.21
N VAL A 195 -43.32 42.25 3.11
CA VAL A 195 -43.55 43.68 3.35
C VAL A 195 -43.21 44.49 2.10
N ILE A 196 -42.08 44.21 1.44
CA ILE A 196 -41.68 44.88 0.19
C ILE A 196 -42.73 44.62 -0.90
N MET A 197 -43.17 43.37 -1.06
CA MET A 197 -44.20 43.00 -2.03
C MET A 197 -45.53 43.72 -1.76
N ALA A 198 -45.96 43.80 -0.49
CA ALA A 198 -47.15 44.55 -0.09
C ALA A 198 -47.02 46.04 -0.41
N ILE A 199 -45.88 46.66 -0.11
CA ILE A 199 -45.59 48.06 -0.43
C ILE A 199 -45.66 48.29 -1.94
N VAL A 200 -45.00 47.45 -2.74
CA VAL A 200 -45.03 47.53 -4.21
C VAL A 200 -46.46 47.36 -4.75
N CYS A 201 -47.23 46.43 -4.21
CA CYS A 201 -48.64 46.24 -4.56
C CYS A 201 -49.50 47.48 -4.24
N VAL A 202 -49.29 48.11 -3.09
CA VAL A 202 -50.00 49.35 -2.70
C VAL A 202 -49.62 50.50 -3.64
N PHE A 203 -48.34 50.68 -3.95
CA PHE A 203 -47.88 51.71 -4.90
C PHE A 203 -48.45 51.48 -6.30
N ARG A 204 -48.43 50.24 -6.80
CA ARG A 204 -49.06 49.87 -8.09
C ARG A 204 -50.57 50.07 -8.11
N ARG A 205 -51.25 49.86 -6.98
CA ARG A 205 -52.70 50.09 -6.86
C ARG A 205 -53.04 51.57 -6.83
N ARG A 206 -52.23 52.39 -6.13
CA ARG A 206 -52.34 53.86 -6.13
C ARG A 206 -52.08 54.46 -7.51
N SER A 207 -51.05 53.98 -8.24
CA SER A 207 -50.76 54.47 -9.60
C SER A 207 -51.90 54.19 -10.58
N LYS A 208 -52.58 53.04 -10.46
CA LYS A 208 -53.75 52.68 -11.28
C LYS A 208 -55.00 53.52 -10.94
N LEU A 209 -55.13 54.02 -9.71
CA LEU A 209 -56.24 54.90 -9.30
C LEU A 209 -56.04 56.34 -9.78
N THR A 210 -54.80 56.84 -9.86
CA THR A 210 -54.49 58.17 -10.39
C THR A 210 -54.57 58.28 -11.92
N GLN A 211 -54.68 57.15 -12.64
CA GLN A 211 -54.79 57.12 -14.10
C GLN A 211 -56.24 57.03 -14.61
N LYS A 212 -57.23 57.05 -13.71
CA LYS A 212 -58.66 57.12 -14.01
C LYS A 212 -59.24 58.45 -13.49
N PHE A 213 -58.81 59.57 -14.08
CA PHE A 213 -59.53 60.84 -14.11
C PHE A 213 -59.15 61.56 -15.40
#